data_AF-A0A9Q1ZAL7-F1
#
_entry.id   AF-A0A9Q1ZAL7-F1
#
_cell.length_a   1.000
_cell.length_b   1.000
_cell.length_c   1.000
_cell.angle_alpha   90.00
_cell.angle_beta   90.00
_cell.angle_gamma   90.00
#
_symmetry.space_group_name_H-M   'P 1'
#
loop_
_entity.id
_entity.type
_entity.pdbx_description
1 polymer ?
#
loop_
_entity_poly.entity_id
_entity_poly.type
_entity_poly.pdbx_seq_one_letter_code
_entity_poly.pdbx_strand_id
1 'polypeptide(L)'
;MNKRKITTLICSLALAFTLFSTNKAYGWDGKADGTGTHALIVTQAVEMIKNDTIDNAPPSVQKNFEILQSYLKKLQHGSTYPDYDPTAYKLYQDHFWDPDTDHNFTQDNKWYLSYAINQTGESQLRKLFALAKDEWKKGNYENSVWLLGKGLHYFGDFTTPYHPANVTAVDSTGHVKFETYVEERKDKYKINTIGNEVNKDFYSDTLKNTNLDNWITDFSKFWAKKSKKEYYTHASMSHSWKEWDIGATNAMHNSQIGSAGIIYRFLNEVSGTIQNTEDSNVKEIMLVIKTSNEDKAGTDHTIYFGLETNQGKKYEWTLDNPGNDFEKNQEDTYRILLKNSKIDLKDISKTWIRKEKYGKIRDDWKPEYVKVIINSSVKYESNINKWFGNNKTFYINNK
;
A
#
# COMPACT_ATOMS: atom_id res chain seq x y z
N MET A 1 -60.51 0.41 45.92
CA MET A 1 -60.36 1.17 44.66
C MET A 1 -59.02 1.91 44.70
N ASN A 2 -57.97 1.42 44.02
CA ASN A 2 -57.57 1.77 42.64
C ASN A 2 -57.26 3.29 42.51
N LYS A 3 -56.10 3.80 42.09
CA LYS A 3 -55.01 3.31 41.23
C LYS A 3 -53.76 4.14 41.52
N ARG A 4 -52.56 3.53 41.47
CA ARG A 4 -51.32 4.16 40.96
C ARG A 4 -50.24 3.09 40.84
N LYS A 5 -50.04 2.57 39.64
CA LYS A 5 -48.81 1.86 39.27
C LYS A 5 -48.31 2.48 37.97
N ILE A 6 -47.11 3.02 38.10
CA ILE A 6 -46.28 3.64 37.06
C ILE A 6 -45.75 2.50 36.20
N THR A 7 -46.00 2.56 34.89
CA THR A 7 -45.40 1.65 33.91
C THR A 7 -44.06 2.24 33.49
N THR A 8 -42.98 1.76 34.10
CA THR A 8 -41.61 2.08 33.70
C THR A 8 -41.27 1.29 32.44
N LEU A 9 -40.83 2.00 31.42
CA LEU A 9 -40.31 1.49 30.15
C LEU A 9 -39.06 0.62 30.44
N ILE A 10 -39.15 -0.68 30.13
CA ILE A 10 -38.00 -1.59 30.14
C ILE A 10 -37.21 -1.32 28.85
N CYS A 11 -36.07 -0.65 28.96
CA CYS A 11 -35.09 -0.55 27.87
C CYS A 11 -33.73 -0.12 28.43
N SER A 12 -33.06 -0.97 29.21
CA SER A 12 -31.60 -0.89 29.43
C SER A 12 -31.11 -2.04 30.30
N LEU A 13 -30.29 -2.91 29.71
CA LEU A 13 -29.19 -3.69 30.31
C LEU A 13 -28.98 -5.01 29.53
N ALA A 14 -28.65 -4.85 28.26
CA ALA A 14 -27.95 -5.85 27.46
C ALA A 14 -26.97 -5.12 26.52
N LEU A 15 -26.14 -4.27 27.10
CA LEU A 15 -25.00 -3.65 26.43
C LEU A 15 -23.89 -3.47 27.46
N ALA A 16 -22.66 -3.68 27.00
CA ALA A 16 -21.40 -3.61 27.75
C ALA A 16 -20.91 -4.92 28.39
N PHE A 17 -20.64 -5.93 27.56
CA PHE A 17 -19.42 -6.74 27.69
C PHE A 17 -18.96 -7.19 26.30
N THR A 18 -18.66 -6.24 25.41
CA THR A 18 -17.73 -6.53 24.31
C THR A 18 -16.34 -6.56 24.92
N LEU A 19 -15.84 -7.77 25.17
CA LEU A 19 -14.43 -8.02 25.43
C LEU A 19 -13.64 -7.51 24.21
N PHE A 20 -13.14 -6.28 24.27
CA PHE A 20 -12.14 -5.78 23.35
C PHE A 20 -10.80 -6.43 23.69
N SER A 21 -10.59 -7.69 23.25
CA SER A 21 -9.23 -8.19 23.09
C SER A 21 -8.63 -7.48 21.89
N THR A 22 -7.63 -6.64 22.12
CA THR A 22 -6.86 -5.91 21.09
C THR A 22 -5.89 -6.84 20.37
N ASN A 23 -6.39 -7.95 19.81
CA ASN A 23 -5.59 -8.80 18.95
C ASN A 23 -5.50 -8.12 17.59
N LYS A 24 -4.51 -7.24 17.43
CA LYS A 24 -4.21 -6.62 16.14
C LYS A 24 -3.61 -7.70 15.23
N ALA A 25 -4.16 -7.83 14.02
CA ALA A 25 -3.47 -8.46 12.93
C ALA A 25 -3.03 -7.40 11.93
N TYR A 26 -1.93 -7.70 11.26
CA TYR A 26 -1.16 -6.74 10.51
C TYR A 26 -0.85 -7.23 9.08
N GLY A 27 -0.94 -8.54 8.84
CA GLY A 27 -0.27 -9.21 7.74
C GLY A 27 0.75 -10.20 8.30
N TRP A 28 1.72 -10.62 7.48
CA TRP A 28 2.83 -11.39 8.03
C TRP A 28 3.43 -10.67 9.24
N ASP A 29 3.82 -11.39 10.29
CA ASP A 29 4.30 -10.70 11.49
C ASP A 29 5.59 -9.91 11.20
N GLY A 30 5.75 -8.79 11.87
CA GLY A 30 6.83 -7.84 11.69
C GLY A 30 7.06 -7.06 12.98
N LYS A 31 8.30 -6.65 13.23
CA LYS A 31 8.68 -5.84 14.40
C LYS A 31 9.21 -4.49 13.96
N ALA A 32 8.94 -3.46 14.75
CA ALA A 32 9.35 -2.07 14.47
C ALA A 32 10.87 -1.88 14.27
N ASP A 33 11.69 -2.83 14.73
CA ASP A 33 13.15 -2.85 14.55
C ASP A 33 13.62 -3.47 13.22
N GLY A 34 12.70 -3.80 12.31
CA GLY A 34 13.03 -4.41 11.02
C GLY A 34 13.35 -5.90 11.11
N THR A 35 12.73 -6.61 12.03
CA THR A 35 12.83 -8.07 12.16
C THR A 35 11.45 -8.74 12.06
N GLY A 36 11.42 -10.09 12.04
CA GLY A 36 10.18 -10.85 11.87
C GLY A 36 10.00 -11.40 10.45
N THR A 37 8.79 -11.88 10.17
CA THR A 37 8.43 -12.58 8.94
C THR A 37 8.58 -11.69 7.70
N HIS A 38 8.09 -10.44 7.70
CA HIS A 38 8.29 -9.52 6.57
C HIS A 38 9.78 -9.28 6.26
N ALA A 39 10.59 -9.03 7.29
CA ALA A 39 12.02 -8.77 7.12
C ALA A 39 12.75 -10.00 6.55
N LEU A 40 12.35 -11.21 6.95
CA LEU A 40 12.85 -12.45 6.39
C LEU A 40 12.48 -12.56 4.91
N ILE A 41 11.23 -12.31 4.54
CA ILE A 41 10.76 -12.40 3.15
C ILE A 41 11.62 -11.54 2.21
N VAL A 42 11.81 -10.26 2.54
CA VAL A 42 12.59 -9.35 1.68
C VAL A 42 14.08 -9.68 1.68
N THR A 43 14.60 -10.23 2.79
CA THR A 43 16.00 -10.69 2.86
C THR A 43 16.24 -11.88 1.94
N GLN A 44 15.35 -12.87 1.99
CA GLN A 44 15.43 -14.05 1.13
C GLN A 44 15.21 -13.68 -0.34
N ALA A 45 14.34 -12.72 -0.64
CA ALA A 45 14.15 -12.22 -2.00
C ALA A 45 15.43 -11.62 -2.61
N VAL A 46 16.19 -10.83 -1.84
CA VAL A 46 17.49 -10.30 -2.28
C VAL A 46 18.51 -11.42 -2.49
N GLU A 47 18.54 -12.41 -1.60
CA GLU A 47 19.42 -13.58 -1.72
C GLU A 47 19.08 -14.43 -2.96
N MET A 48 17.80 -14.61 -3.28
CA MET A 48 17.35 -15.31 -4.48
C MET A 48 17.81 -14.61 -5.76
N ILE A 49 17.66 -13.28 -5.84
CA ILE A 49 18.12 -12.52 -7.02
C ILE A 49 19.63 -12.68 -7.21
N LYS A 50 20.38 -12.65 -6.11
CA LYS A 50 21.83 -12.88 -6.12
C LYS A 50 22.18 -14.25 -6.68
N ASN A 51 21.49 -15.29 -6.23
CA ASN A 51 21.79 -16.67 -6.63
C ASN A 51 21.26 -17.02 -8.02
N ASP A 52 20.18 -16.39 -8.47
CA ASP A 52 19.45 -16.85 -9.66
C ASP A 52 19.78 -16.07 -10.93
N THR A 53 19.99 -14.75 -10.85
CA THR A 53 19.93 -13.90 -12.05
C THR A 53 20.95 -12.77 -12.12
N ILE A 54 21.45 -12.25 -11.00
CA ILE A 54 22.21 -10.99 -11.03
C ILE A 54 23.52 -11.07 -11.82
N ASP A 55 24.25 -12.20 -11.75
CA ASP A 55 25.53 -12.39 -12.43
C ASP A 55 25.41 -12.29 -13.95
N ASN A 56 24.23 -12.60 -14.50
CA ASN A 56 23.94 -12.54 -15.93
C ASN A 56 23.17 -11.26 -16.33
N ALA A 57 22.82 -10.40 -15.38
CA ALA A 57 22.08 -9.17 -15.65
C ALA A 57 22.99 -8.09 -16.29
N PRO A 58 22.43 -7.07 -16.97
CA PRO A 58 23.22 -5.95 -17.49
C PRO A 58 24.06 -5.25 -16.39
N PRO A 59 25.23 -4.67 -16.71
CA PRO A 59 26.10 -4.02 -15.72
C PRO A 59 25.42 -2.92 -14.90
N SER A 60 24.47 -2.19 -15.49
CA SER A 60 23.68 -1.18 -14.78
C SER A 60 22.76 -1.81 -13.72
N VAL A 61 22.21 -3.00 -13.98
CA VAL A 61 21.38 -3.75 -13.03
C VAL A 61 22.24 -4.32 -11.91
N GLN A 62 23.41 -4.89 -12.23
CA GLN A 62 24.38 -5.37 -11.24
C GLN A 62 24.78 -4.26 -10.26
N LYS A 63 25.18 -3.09 -10.78
CA LYS A 63 25.53 -1.92 -9.97
C LYS A 63 24.37 -1.45 -9.08
N ASN A 64 23.15 -1.37 -9.61
CA ASN A 64 21.99 -0.97 -8.81
C ASN A 64 21.62 -2.02 -7.74
N PHE A 65 21.86 -3.31 -8.02
CA PHE A 65 21.69 -4.37 -7.02
C PHE A 65 22.70 -4.24 -5.87
N GLU A 66 23.97 -3.95 -6.16
CA GLU A 66 24.98 -3.69 -5.13
C GLU A 66 24.57 -2.51 -4.22
N ILE A 67 24.06 -1.43 -4.81
CA ILE A 67 23.53 -0.28 -4.06
C ILE A 67 22.36 -0.73 -3.18
N LEU A 68 21.36 -1.43 -3.72
CA LEU A 68 20.22 -1.94 -2.95
C LEU A 68 20.68 -2.82 -1.79
N GLN A 69 21.61 -3.73 -2.04
CA GLN A 69 22.16 -4.65 -1.05
C GLN A 69 22.89 -3.89 0.07
N SER A 70 23.60 -2.80 -0.23
CA SER A 70 24.24 -1.94 0.78
C SER A 70 23.22 -1.28 1.74
N TYR A 71 21.96 -1.14 1.32
CA TYR A 71 20.84 -0.64 2.11
C TYR A 71 19.86 -1.73 2.57
N LEU A 72 20.26 -3.01 2.59
CA LEU A 72 19.37 -4.13 2.98
C LEU A 72 18.69 -3.90 4.34
N LYS A 73 19.38 -3.31 5.31
CA LYS A 73 18.78 -2.96 6.62
C LYS A 73 17.60 -2.01 6.49
N LYS A 74 17.67 -1.06 5.56
CA LYS A 74 16.58 -0.11 5.30
C LYS A 74 15.42 -0.77 4.56
N LEU A 75 15.70 -1.74 3.69
CA LEU A 75 14.67 -2.59 3.08
C LEU A 75 13.90 -3.37 4.15
N GLN A 76 14.62 -3.99 5.11
CA GLN A 76 14.04 -4.73 6.25
C GLN A 76 13.20 -3.84 7.17
N HIS A 77 13.70 -2.64 7.49
CA HIS A 77 12.93 -1.68 8.29
C HIS A 77 11.69 -1.20 7.54
N GLY A 78 11.83 -0.88 6.25
CA GLY A 78 10.69 -0.51 5.39
C GLY A 78 9.63 -1.61 5.33
N SER A 79 10.04 -2.88 5.23
CA SER A 79 9.11 -4.01 5.10
C SER A 79 8.28 -4.33 6.35
N THR A 80 8.61 -3.73 7.49
CA THR A 80 7.86 -3.93 8.75
C THR A 80 7.17 -2.66 9.22
N TYR A 81 7.58 -1.50 8.71
CA TYR A 81 7.13 -0.21 9.19
C TYR A 81 5.61 0.05 9.08
N PRO A 82 4.89 -0.35 8.01
CA PRO A 82 3.48 0.03 7.86
C PRO A 82 2.57 -0.38 9.04
N ASP A 83 2.85 -1.50 9.70
CA ASP A 83 2.12 -1.97 10.90
C ASP A 83 2.26 -1.03 12.11
N TYR A 84 3.38 -0.30 12.14
CA TYR A 84 3.78 0.61 13.20
C TYR A 84 3.68 2.08 12.77
N ASP A 85 3.15 2.34 11.57
CA ASP A 85 2.99 3.69 11.05
C ASP A 85 1.98 4.44 11.93
N PRO A 86 2.36 5.53 12.62
CA PRO A 86 1.43 6.27 13.48
C PRO A 86 0.27 6.89 12.71
N THR A 87 0.38 7.00 11.39
CA THR A 87 -0.68 7.50 10.50
C THR A 87 -1.47 6.37 9.82
N ALA A 88 -1.28 5.10 10.22
CA ALA A 88 -2.04 3.99 9.67
C ALA A 88 -3.54 4.14 9.94
N TYR A 89 -4.36 3.64 9.02
CA TYR A 89 -5.80 3.61 9.23
C TYR A 89 -6.15 2.72 10.44
N LYS A 90 -7.22 3.10 11.14
CA LYS A 90 -7.64 2.45 12.38
C LYS A 90 -7.78 0.93 12.29
N LEU A 91 -8.18 0.40 11.13
CA LEU A 91 -8.40 -1.03 10.92
C LEU A 91 -7.39 -1.64 9.94
N TYR A 92 -6.32 -0.90 9.57
CA TYR A 92 -5.33 -1.33 8.59
C TYR A 92 -5.94 -1.83 7.27
N GLN A 93 -7.08 -1.24 6.87
CA GLN A 93 -7.84 -1.75 5.74
C GLN A 93 -7.10 -1.62 4.39
N ASP A 94 -6.08 -0.77 4.31
CA ASP A 94 -5.17 -0.69 3.16
C ASP A 94 -4.15 -1.84 3.10
N HIS A 95 -4.07 -2.72 4.11
CA HIS A 95 -3.26 -3.96 4.09
C HIS A 95 -4.02 -5.12 3.42
N PHE A 96 -5.30 -4.92 3.10
CA PHE A 96 -6.15 -5.95 2.51
C PHE A 96 -6.42 -5.66 1.03
N TRP A 97 -6.61 -6.73 0.26
CA TRP A 97 -7.01 -6.64 -1.14
C TRP A 97 -7.54 -7.97 -1.66
N ASP A 98 -8.84 -8.06 -1.89
CA ASP A 98 -9.43 -9.19 -2.57
C ASP A 98 -9.19 -9.08 -4.10
N PRO A 99 -8.42 -10.01 -4.70
CA PRO A 99 -8.07 -9.94 -6.12
C PRO A 99 -9.25 -10.20 -7.08
N ASP A 100 -10.40 -10.65 -6.59
CA ASP A 100 -11.60 -10.91 -7.39
C ASP A 100 -12.53 -9.69 -7.45
N THR A 101 -12.60 -8.88 -6.38
CA THR A 101 -13.43 -7.67 -6.30
C THR A 101 -12.65 -6.38 -6.56
N ASP A 102 -11.32 -6.43 -6.43
CA ASP A 102 -10.41 -5.26 -6.46
C ASP A 102 -10.63 -4.27 -5.29
N HIS A 103 -11.12 -4.79 -4.17
CA HIS A 103 -11.47 -4.01 -2.98
C HIS A 103 -10.78 -4.54 -1.72
N ASN A 104 -10.70 -3.69 -0.70
CA ASN A 104 -10.44 -4.15 0.67
C ASN A 104 -11.76 -4.48 1.40
N PHE A 105 -11.67 -5.12 2.56
CA PHE A 105 -12.83 -5.60 3.31
C PHE A 105 -13.84 -4.50 3.70
N THR A 106 -13.41 -3.24 3.84
CA THR A 106 -14.32 -2.14 4.23
C THR A 106 -15.30 -1.74 3.13
N GLN A 107 -15.00 -2.10 1.88
CA GLN A 107 -15.87 -1.85 0.73
C GLN A 107 -16.78 -3.06 0.44
N ASP A 108 -16.30 -4.28 0.70
CA ASP A 108 -17.04 -5.51 0.40
C ASP A 108 -17.97 -5.95 1.54
N ASN A 109 -17.62 -5.65 2.79
CA ASN A 109 -18.38 -6.07 3.95
C ASN A 109 -19.21 -4.90 4.52
N LYS A 110 -20.53 -5.08 4.52
CA LYS A 110 -21.53 -4.08 4.95
C LYS A 110 -21.30 -3.55 6.37
N TRP A 111 -20.69 -4.35 7.26
CA TRP A 111 -20.41 -3.95 8.65
C TRP A 111 -19.35 -2.84 8.75
N TYR A 112 -18.51 -2.68 7.73
CA TYR A 112 -17.35 -1.79 7.75
C TYR A 112 -17.48 -0.59 6.81
N LEU A 113 -18.63 -0.39 6.14
CA LEU A 113 -18.81 0.66 5.13
C LEU A 113 -18.56 2.09 5.62
N SER A 114 -18.72 2.37 6.93
CA SER A 114 -18.37 3.68 7.50
C SER A 114 -16.86 3.94 7.60
N TYR A 115 -16.04 2.92 7.38
CA TYR A 115 -14.58 2.99 7.33
C TYR A 115 -14.05 2.81 5.90
N ALA A 116 -14.93 2.87 4.89
CA ALA A 116 -14.59 2.62 3.51
C ALA A 116 -13.48 3.57 3.04
N ILE A 117 -12.40 2.97 2.55
CA ILE A 117 -11.34 3.66 1.81
C ILE A 117 -11.14 2.98 0.46
N ASN A 118 -10.63 3.73 -0.52
CA ASN A 118 -10.33 3.16 -1.84
C ASN A 118 -8.95 2.50 -1.89
N GLN A 119 -8.08 2.79 -0.93
CA GLN A 119 -6.73 2.25 -0.85
C GLN A 119 -6.80 0.75 -0.49
N THR A 120 -5.99 -0.03 -1.19
CA THR A 120 -5.83 -1.48 -1.04
C THR A 120 -4.35 -1.82 -0.99
N GLY A 121 -3.98 -3.02 -0.55
CA GLY A 121 -2.58 -3.44 -0.50
C GLY A 121 -1.89 -3.34 -1.88
N GLU A 122 -2.60 -3.71 -2.95
CA GLU A 122 -2.12 -3.57 -4.33
C GLU A 122 -1.84 -2.11 -4.69
N SER A 123 -2.77 -1.19 -4.40
CA SER A 123 -2.59 0.22 -4.72
C SER A 123 -1.44 0.86 -3.91
N GLN A 124 -1.24 0.41 -2.67
CA GLN A 124 -0.14 0.85 -1.82
C GLN A 124 1.20 0.38 -2.39
N LEU A 125 1.30 -0.87 -2.89
CA LEU A 125 2.48 -1.35 -3.62
C LEU A 125 2.77 -0.48 -4.84
N ARG A 126 1.79 -0.19 -5.70
CA ARG A 126 1.99 0.68 -6.88
C ARG A 126 2.48 2.07 -6.50
N LYS A 127 1.85 2.69 -5.50
CA LYS A 127 2.27 3.99 -4.95
C LYS A 127 3.73 3.96 -4.50
N LEU A 128 4.07 3.02 -3.64
CA LEU A 128 5.39 2.95 -2.99
C LEU A 128 6.48 2.57 -4.00
N PHE A 129 6.17 1.73 -4.98
CA PHE A 129 7.06 1.44 -6.11
C PHE A 129 7.34 2.69 -6.96
N ALA A 130 6.30 3.50 -7.25
CA ALA A 130 6.45 4.75 -7.97
C ALA A 130 7.33 5.76 -7.20
N LEU A 131 7.10 5.90 -5.89
CA LEU A 131 7.88 6.77 -5.02
C LEU A 131 9.33 6.29 -4.89
N ALA A 132 9.56 4.99 -4.71
CA ALA A 132 10.89 4.41 -4.64
C ALA A 132 11.68 4.70 -5.93
N LYS A 133 11.06 4.51 -7.11
CA LYS A 133 11.70 4.83 -8.39
C LYS A 133 12.07 6.31 -8.51
N ASP A 134 11.18 7.19 -8.08
CA ASP A 134 11.39 8.64 -8.09
C ASP A 134 12.57 9.06 -7.20
N GLU A 135 12.64 8.53 -5.97
CA GLU A 135 13.76 8.77 -5.05
C GLU A 135 15.08 8.17 -5.56
N TRP A 136 15.05 6.99 -6.20
CA TRP A 136 16.24 6.38 -6.79
C TRP A 136 16.84 7.26 -7.89
N LYS A 137 15.99 7.84 -8.76
CA LYS A 137 16.41 8.76 -9.83
C LYS A 137 17.06 10.02 -9.30
N LYS A 138 16.66 10.47 -8.10
CA LYS A 138 17.24 11.63 -7.41
C LYS A 138 18.55 11.31 -6.67
N GLY A 139 18.97 10.05 -6.65
CA GLY A 139 20.14 9.59 -5.89
C GLY A 139 19.85 9.36 -4.40
N ASN A 140 18.60 9.45 -3.98
CA ASN A 140 18.17 9.23 -2.59
C ASN A 140 17.98 7.73 -2.32
N TYR A 141 19.05 6.94 -2.50
CA TYR A 141 18.99 5.47 -2.49
C TYR A 141 18.48 4.90 -1.16
N GLU A 142 18.87 5.47 -0.02
CA GLU A 142 18.41 5.01 1.29
C GLU A 142 16.88 5.12 1.43
N ASN A 143 16.32 6.28 1.09
CA ASN A 143 14.89 6.54 1.13
C ASN A 143 14.14 5.70 0.10
N SER A 144 14.71 5.57 -1.10
CA SER A 144 14.16 4.71 -2.15
C SER A 144 14.02 3.25 -1.70
N VAL A 145 15.07 2.69 -1.09
CA VAL A 145 15.07 1.31 -0.58
C VAL A 145 14.11 1.15 0.60
N TRP A 146 13.98 2.16 1.46
CA TRP A 146 12.98 2.16 2.52
C TRP A 146 11.54 2.14 1.97
N LEU A 147 11.24 2.97 0.97
CA LEU A 147 9.94 2.99 0.28
C LEU A 147 9.66 1.68 -0.45
N LEU A 148 10.65 1.10 -1.12
CA LEU A 148 10.53 -0.22 -1.75
C LEU A 148 10.22 -1.29 -0.69
N GLY A 149 10.87 -1.23 0.46
CA GLY A 149 10.57 -2.09 1.61
C GLY A 149 9.11 -1.98 2.04
N LYS A 150 8.60 -0.75 2.23
CA LYS A 150 7.17 -0.53 2.52
C LYS A 150 6.28 -1.10 1.41
N GLY A 151 6.66 -1.01 0.14
CA GLY A 151 5.88 -1.62 -0.95
C GLY A 151 5.82 -3.15 -0.84
N LEU A 152 6.96 -3.78 -0.52
CA LEU A 152 7.06 -5.23 -0.33
C LEU A 152 6.35 -5.73 0.93
N HIS A 153 6.16 -4.87 1.94
CA HIS A 153 5.27 -5.15 3.07
C HIS A 153 3.86 -5.46 2.58
N TYR A 154 3.23 -4.50 1.87
CA TYR A 154 1.88 -4.70 1.34
C TYR A 154 1.79 -5.90 0.39
N PHE A 155 2.83 -6.16 -0.41
CA PHE A 155 2.90 -7.40 -1.20
C PHE A 155 2.89 -8.66 -0.32
N GLY A 156 3.67 -8.66 0.77
CA GLY A 156 3.61 -9.69 1.80
C GLY A 156 2.21 -9.87 2.38
N ASP A 157 1.51 -8.78 2.65
CA ASP A 157 0.16 -8.83 3.22
C ASP A 157 -0.82 -9.52 2.30
N PHE A 158 -1.00 -9.07 1.06
CA PHE A 158 -1.92 -9.73 0.14
C PHE A 158 -1.39 -11.08 -0.39
N THR A 159 -0.22 -11.54 0.08
CA THR A 159 0.24 -12.92 -0.06
C THR A 159 0.14 -13.74 1.24
N THR A 160 -0.37 -13.15 2.31
CA THR A 160 -0.80 -13.81 3.55
C THR A 160 -2.24 -14.30 3.38
N PRO A 161 -2.59 -15.58 3.57
CA PRO A 161 -3.90 -16.13 3.17
C PRO A 161 -5.14 -15.34 3.61
N TYR A 162 -5.14 -14.78 4.82
CA TYR A 162 -6.30 -14.06 5.38
C TYR A 162 -6.61 -12.73 4.68
N HIS A 163 -5.59 -12.03 4.20
CA HIS A 163 -5.71 -10.69 3.64
C HIS A 163 -6.39 -10.63 2.26
N PRO A 164 -6.04 -11.46 1.26
CA PRO A 164 -6.74 -11.50 -0.01
C PRO A 164 -8.07 -12.24 0.06
N ALA A 165 -8.38 -12.88 1.20
CA ALA A 165 -9.71 -13.38 1.51
C ALA A 165 -10.59 -12.33 2.22
N ASN A 166 -10.08 -11.12 2.51
CA ASN A 166 -10.78 -10.06 3.25
C ASN A 166 -11.30 -10.53 4.62
N VAL A 167 -10.59 -11.43 5.31
CA VAL A 167 -10.95 -11.94 6.64
C VAL A 167 -10.09 -11.28 7.70
N THR A 168 -10.66 -10.37 8.49
CA THR A 168 -9.93 -9.61 9.51
C THR A 168 -9.71 -10.39 10.81
N ALA A 169 -8.88 -9.85 11.72
CA ALA A 169 -8.74 -10.37 13.08
C ALA A 169 -10.03 -10.33 13.90
N VAL A 170 -10.94 -9.41 13.56
CA VAL A 170 -12.28 -9.32 14.17
C VAL A 170 -13.19 -10.42 13.64
N ASP A 171 -13.11 -10.72 12.34
CA ASP A 171 -13.94 -11.75 11.70
C ASP A 171 -13.50 -13.17 12.11
N SER A 172 -12.20 -13.38 12.36
CA SER A 172 -11.67 -14.69 12.78
C SER A 172 -10.45 -14.56 13.68
N THR A 173 -10.52 -15.19 14.87
CA THR A 173 -9.35 -15.36 15.76
C THR A 173 -8.22 -16.17 15.12
N GLY A 174 -8.49 -16.87 14.01
CA GLY A 174 -7.48 -17.60 13.24
C GLY A 174 -6.47 -16.71 12.54
N HIS A 175 -6.84 -15.47 12.26
CA HIS A 175 -5.98 -14.52 11.56
C HIS A 175 -4.65 -14.33 12.31
N VAL A 176 -4.72 -13.76 13.52
CA VAL A 176 -3.54 -13.53 14.38
C VAL A 176 -2.84 -14.85 14.74
N LYS A 177 -3.61 -15.94 14.94
CA LYS A 177 -3.04 -17.25 15.27
C LYS A 177 -2.21 -17.83 14.13
N PHE A 178 -2.66 -17.70 12.88
CA PHE A 178 -1.94 -18.20 11.71
C PHE A 178 -0.65 -17.41 11.50
N GLU A 179 -0.71 -16.08 11.58
CA GLU A 179 0.47 -15.23 11.45
C GLU A 179 1.50 -15.52 12.56
N THR A 180 1.06 -15.65 13.81
CA THR A 180 1.93 -16.03 14.93
C THR A 180 2.52 -17.43 14.73
N TYR A 181 1.72 -18.39 14.25
CA TYR A 181 2.17 -19.74 13.95
C TYR A 181 3.31 -19.72 12.92
N VAL A 182 3.19 -18.88 11.89
CA VAL A 182 4.23 -18.70 10.88
C VAL A 182 5.45 -17.97 11.45
N GLU A 183 5.28 -16.90 12.22
CA GLU A 183 6.38 -16.15 12.84
C GLU A 183 7.31 -17.05 13.68
N GLU A 184 6.73 -17.93 14.49
CA GLU A 184 7.46 -18.90 15.32
C GLU A 184 8.27 -19.92 14.49
N ARG A 185 7.90 -20.12 13.21
CA ARG A 185 8.44 -21.16 12.32
C ARG A 185 9.09 -20.61 11.06
N LYS A 186 9.13 -19.28 10.88
CA LYS A 186 9.51 -18.60 9.63
C LYS A 186 10.85 -19.07 9.08
N ASP A 187 11.79 -19.44 9.94
CA ASP A 187 13.11 -19.91 9.53
C ASP A 187 13.07 -21.24 8.75
N LYS A 188 12.07 -22.09 9.01
CA LYS A 188 11.82 -23.35 8.28
C LYS A 188 11.39 -23.09 6.83
N TYR A 189 10.76 -21.95 6.55
CA TYR A 189 10.16 -21.64 5.25
C TYR A 189 11.09 -20.83 4.32
N LYS A 190 12.36 -20.66 4.69
CA LYS A 190 13.32 -19.93 3.86
C LYS A 190 13.64 -20.69 2.59
N ILE A 191 13.66 -19.97 1.47
CA ILE A 191 14.23 -20.41 0.20
C ILE A 191 15.26 -19.39 -0.25
N ASN A 192 16.30 -19.83 -0.97
CA ASN A 192 17.41 -18.99 -1.44
C ASN A 192 17.59 -19.04 -2.97
N THR A 193 16.70 -19.74 -3.68
CA THR A 193 16.60 -19.81 -5.13
C THR A 193 15.15 -20.13 -5.51
N ILE A 194 14.69 -19.69 -6.67
CA ILE A 194 13.42 -20.13 -7.26
C ILE A 194 13.52 -21.59 -7.77
N GLY A 195 14.73 -22.09 -8.01
CA GLY A 195 15.01 -23.46 -8.49
C GLY A 195 15.04 -23.59 -10.02
N ASN A 196 15.97 -24.40 -10.52
CA ASN A 196 16.38 -24.48 -11.93
C ASN A 196 15.27 -24.85 -12.94
N GLU A 197 14.22 -25.56 -12.52
CA GLU A 197 13.11 -25.94 -13.42
C GLU A 197 12.05 -24.83 -13.57
N VAL A 198 11.92 -23.93 -12.60
CA VAL A 198 11.00 -22.77 -12.62
C VAL A 198 11.72 -21.49 -13.04
N ASN A 199 13.05 -21.44 -12.90
CA ASN A 199 13.89 -20.26 -13.13
C ASN A 199 13.89 -19.78 -14.60
N LYS A 200 13.85 -20.68 -15.60
CA LYS A 200 14.23 -20.32 -16.98
C LYS A 200 13.55 -19.07 -17.54
N ASP A 201 12.29 -18.84 -17.18
CA ASP A 201 11.53 -17.69 -17.68
C ASP A 201 10.99 -16.75 -16.59
N PHE A 202 11.04 -17.08 -15.29
CA PHE A 202 10.37 -16.26 -14.26
C PHE A 202 10.86 -14.80 -14.27
N TYR A 203 12.18 -14.59 -14.15
CA TYR A 203 12.72 -13.23 -14.13
C TYR A 203 12.56 -12.52 -15.47
N SER A 204 12.72 -13.22 -16.60
CA SER A 204 12.54 -12.62 -17.92
C SER A 204 11.07 -12.24 -18.18
N ASP A 205 10.12 -13.03 -17.69
CA ASP A 205 8.67 -12.76 -17.73
C ASP A 205 8.30 -11.47 -16.99
N THR A 206 8.97 -11.18 -15.87
CA THR A 206 8.73 -9.92 -15.13
C THR A 206 9.04 -8.68 -15.96
N LEU A 207 9.82 -8.82 -17.05
CA LEU A 207 10.24 -7.71 -17.91
C LEU A 207 9.42 -7.61 -19.21
N LYS A 208 8.62 -8.64 -19.57
CA LYS A 208 7.92 -8.72 -20.86
C LYS A 208 6.81 -7.67 -21.00
N ASN A 209 6.05 -7.42 -19.94
CA ASN A 209 5.01 -6.39 -19.97
C ASN A 209 5.63 -5.01 -19.76
N THR A 210 5.64 -4.19 -20.81
CA THR A 210 6.20 -2.83 -20.78
C THR A 210 5.26 -1.80 -20.18
N ASN A 211 3.99 -2.12 -19.94
CA ASN A 211 3.11 -1.26 -19.16
C ASN A 211 3.30 -1.62 -17.68
N LEU A 212 4.03 -0.77 -16.95
CA LEU A 212 4.40 -1.01 -15.56
C LEU A 212 3.17 -1.13 -14.64
N ASP A 213 2.17 -0.27 -14.81
CA ASP A 213 0.98 -0.25 -13.94
C ASP A 213 0.17 -1.54 -14.10
N ASN A 214 -0.06 -1.96 -15.35
CA ASN A 214 -0.71 -3.24 -15.65
C ASN A 214 0.14 -4.41 -15.15
N TRP A 215 1.47 -4.37 -15.31
CA TRP A 215 2.35 -5.42 -14.83
C TRP A 215 2.26 -5.59 -13.31
N ILE A 216 2.37 -4.50 -12.52
CA ILE A 216 2.27 -4.59 -11.05
C ILE A 216 0.92 -5.17 -10.67
N THR A 217 -0.17 -4.70 -11.29
CA THR A 217 -1.53 -5.14 -11.00
C THR A 217 -1.72 -6.63 -11.29
N ASP A 218 -1.37 -7.07 -12.50
CA ASP A 218 -1.55 -8.46 -12.93
C ASP A 218 -0.65 -9.43 -12.15
N PHE A 219 0.61 -9.04 -11.90
CA PHE A 219 1.55 -9.81 -11.11
C PHE A 219 1.04 -9.97 -9.66
N SER A 220 0.58 -8.88 -9.05
CA SER A 220 0.01 -8.89 -7.70
C SER A 220 -1.24 -9.79 -7.64
N LYS A 221 -2.13 -9.66 -8.63
CA LYS A 221 -3.37 -10.45 -8.71
C LYS A 221 -3.09 -11.95 -8.78
N PHE A 222 -2.07 -12.36 -9.54
CA PHE A 222 -1.66 -13.76 -9.63
C PHE A 222 -1.28 -14.33 -8.25
N TRP A 223 -0.44 -13.63 -7.50
CA TRP A 223 0.02 -14.09 -6.18
C TRP A 223 -1.07 -13.99 -5.10
N ALA A 224 -1.88 -12.94 -5.12
CA ALA A 224 -3.00 -12.79 -4.21
C ALA A 224 -4.04 -13.91 -4.40
N LYS A 225 -4.34 -14.31 -5.64
CA LYS A 225 -5.26 -15.43 -5.91
C LYS A 225 -4.74 -16.76 -5.38
N LYS A 226 -3.43 -17.02 -5.52
CA LYS A 226 -2.81 -18.21 -4.93
C LYS A 226 -2.99 -18.20 -3.40
N SER A 227 -2.71 -17.08 -2.77
CA SER A 227 -2.79 -16.95 -1.31
C SER A 227 -4.22 -17.01 -0.79
N LYS A 228 -5.18 -16.40 -1.50
CA LYS A 228 -6.63 -16.54 -1.23
C LYS A 228 -7.08 -18.01 -1.31
N LYS A 229 -6.58 -18.76 -2.29
CA LYS A 229 -6.86 -20.20 -2.38
C LYS A 229 -6.36 -20.94 -1.13
N GLU A 230 -5.14 -20.65 -0.68
CA GLU A 230 -4.57 -21.26 0.55
C GLU A 230 -5.43 -21.00 1.79
N TYR A 231 -6.11 -19.85 1.89
CA TYR A 231 -7.04 -19.59 2.99
C TYR A 231 -8.16 -20.63 3.05
N TYR A 232 -8.82 -20.84 1.91
CA TYR A 232 -9.97 -21.75 1.83
C TYR A 232 -9.58 -23.22 1.87
N THR A 233 -8.36 -23.58 1.48
CA THR A 233 -7.92 -24.99 1.41
C THR A 233 -7.05 -25.45 2.57
N HIS A 234 -6.37 -24.54 3.27
CA HIS A 234 -5.33 -24.92 4.24
C HIS A 234 -5.18 -24.03 5.48
N ALA A 235 -5.51 -22.72 5.42
CA ALA A 235 -5.11 -21.78 6.48
C ALA A 235 -6.25 -21.25 7.38
N SER A 236 -7.52 -21.53 7.06
CA SER A 236 -8.64 -21.14 7.93
C SER A 236 -8.67 -21.95 9.25
N MET A 237 -9.46 -21.49 10.23
CA MET A 237 -9.64 -22.16 11.53
C MET A 237 -10.27 -23.55 11.47
N SER A 238 -10.86 -23.95 10.35
CA SER A 238 -11.40 -25.31 10.20
C SER A 238 -10.34 -26.36 9.84
N HIS A 239 -9.11 -25.93 9.55
CA HIS A 239 -8.02 -26.80 9.12
C HIS A 239 -7.10 -27.19 10.28
N SER A 240 -6.43 -28.33 10.13
CA SER A 240 -5.46 -28.87 11.09
C SER A 240 -4.11 -28.15 11.05
N TRP A 241 -3.29 -28.35 12.08
CA TRP A 241 -1.90 -27.85 12.11
C TRP A 241 -1.05 -28.31 10.94
N LYS A 242 -1.28 -29.53 10.43
CA LYS A 242 -0.58 -30.06 9.26
C LYS A 242 -0.96 -29.28 7.99
N GLU A 243 -2.23 -28.96 7.84
CA GLU A 243 -2.71 -28.14 6.72
C GLU A 243 -2.21 -26.70 6.86
N TRP A 244 -2.20 -26.13 8.07
CA TRP A 244 -1.59 -24.83 8.31
C TRP A 244 -0.11 -24.78 7.91
N ASP A 245 0.67 -25.83 8.18
CA ASP A 245 2.06 -25.91 7.74
C ASP A 245 2.20 -25.93 6.20
N ILE A 246 1.28 -26.59 5.49
CA ILE A 246 1.22 -26.58 4.02
C ILE A 246 0.89 -25.17 3.52
N GLY A 247 -0.18 -24.55 4.04
CA GLY A 247 -0.59 -23.20 3.68
C GLY A 247 0.51 -22.16 3.97
N ALA A 248 1.16 -22.28 5.13
CA ALA A 248 2.29 -21.44 5.52
C ALA A 248 3.49 -21.59 4.58
N THR A 249 3.87 -22.83 4.27
CA THR A 249 4.99 -23.11 3.34
C THR A 249 4.70 -22.49 1.97
N ASN A 250 3.52 -22.75 1.41
CA ASN A 250 3.14 -22.24 0.10
C ASN A 250 3.10 -20.70 0.08
N ALA A 251 2.44 -20.09 1.06
CA ALA A 251 2.28 -18.64 1.13
C ALA A 251 3.62 -17.92 1.38
N MET A 252 4.49 -18.46 2.26
CA MET A 252 5.83 -17.93 2.51
C MET A 252 6.74 -18.04 1.29
N HIS A 253 6.72 -19.17 0.57
CA HIS A 253 7.50 -19.32 -0.66
C HIS A 253 7.00 -18.35 -1.73
N ASN A 254 5.68 -18.23 -1.91
CA ASN A 254 5.08 -17.28 -2.84
C ASN A 254 5.47 -15.83 -2.51
N SER A 255 5.46 -15.46 -1.23
CA SER A 255 5.86 -14.12 -0.76
C SER A 255 7.32 -13.81 -1.09
N GLN A 256 8.22 -14.77 -0.88
CA GLN A 256 9.67 -14.65 -1.20
C GLN A 256 9.90 -14.55 -2.71
N ILE A 257 9.31 -15.45 -3.50
CA ILE A 257 9.44 -15.49 -4.96
C ILE A 257 8.85 -14.23 -5.60
N GLY A 258 7.65 -13.84 -5.20
CA GLY A 258 6.99 -12.64 -5.70
C GLY A 258 7.77 -11.37 -5.37
N SER A 259 8.29 -11.26 -4.14
CA SER A 259 9.15 -10.15 -3.73
C SER A 259 10.44 -10.10 -4.55
N ALA A 260 11.06 -11.25 -4.86
CA ALA A 260 12.23 -11.31 -5.74
C ALA A 260 11.90 -10.79 -7.15
N GLY A 261 10.74 -11.16 -7.71
CA GLY A 261 10.27 -10.64 -8.99
C GLY A 261 10.05 -9.11 -8.98
N ILE A 262 9.48 -8.57 -7.90
CA ILE A 262 9.27 -7.12 -7.74
C ILE A 262 10.58 -6.36 -7.64
N ILE A 263 11.52 -6.83 -6.81
CA ILE A 263 12.84 -6.21 -6.69
C ILE A 263 13.58 -6.30 -8.02
N TYR A 264 13.54 -7.44 -8.72
CA TYR A 264 14.20 -7.57 -10.03
C TYR A 264 13.60 -6.64 -11.09
N ARG A 265 12.26 -6.50 -11.13
CA ARG A 265 11.61 -5.50 -11.98
C ARG A 265 12.04 -4.09 -11.59
N PHE A 266 12.04 -3.76 -10.31
CA PHE A 266 12.48 -2.45 -9.80
C PHE A 266 13.90 -2.10 -10.27
N LEU A 267 14.85 -3.03 -10.13
CA LEU A 267 16.23 -2.81 -10.55
C LEU A 267 16.33 -2.52 -12.05
N ASN A 268 15.61 -3.28 -12.88
CA ASN A 268 15.57 -3.05 -14.33
C ASN A 268 14.92 -1.69 -14.70
N GLU A 269 13.86 -1.31 -13.98
CA GLU A 269 13.19 -0.01 -14.13
C GLU A 269 14.12 1.17 -13.83
N VAL A 270 14.88 1.11 -12.73
CA VAL A 270 15.82 2.18 -12.35
C VAL A 270 17.14 2.15 -13.12
N SER A 271 17.46 0.99 -13.71
CA SER A 271 18.60 0.82 -14.64
C SER A 271 18.29 1.22 -16.07
N GLY A 272 17.03 1.49 -16.41
CA GLY A 272 16.59 1.91 -17.75
C GLY A 272 16.67 0.79 -18.79
N THR A 273 16.62 -0.47 -18.39
CA THR A 273 16.70 -1.63 -19.31
C THR A 273 15.37 -1.97 -19.97
N ILE A 274 14.27 -1.36 -19.51
CA ILE A 274 12.91 -1.56 -20.03
C ILE A 274 12.43 -0.27 -20.68
N GLN A 275 11.98 -0.37 -21.93
CA GLN A 275 11.25 0.72 -22.59
C GLN A 275 9.78 0.61 -22.24
N ASN A 276 9.35 1.36 -21.23
CA ASN A 276 7.97 1.28 -20.78
C ASN A 276 6.99 1.91 -21.79
N THR A 277 5.86 1.24 -21.97
CA THR A 277 4.67 1.82 -22.58
C THR A 277 3.80 2.43 -21.48
N GLU A 278 3.03 3.44 -21.83
CA GLU A 278 2.15 4.13 -20.88
C GLU A 278 0.71 4.15 -21.41
N ASP A 279 -0.22 3.75 -20.54
CA ASP A 279 -1.64 3.91 -20.82
C ASP A 279 -1.96 5.40 -20.92
N SER A 280 -2.41 5.83 -22.10
CA SER A 280 -2.77 7.23 -22.30
C SER A 280 -4.01 7.59 -21.50
N ASN A 281 -4.96 6.66 -21.30
CA ASN A 281 -6.16 6.92 -20.50
C ASN A 281 -5.88 6.82 -18.99
N VAL A 282 -6.09 7.92 -18.28
CA VAL A 282 -5.94 8.00 -16.82
C VAL A 282 -7.18 7.42 -16.15
N LYS A 283 -7.00 6.25 -15.52
CA LYS A 283 -8.07 5.55 -14.78
C LYS A 283 -8.09 5.93 -13.30
N GLU A 284 -6.94 6.35 -12.78
CA GLU A 284 -6.70 6.59 -11.36
C GLU A 284 -5.64 7.67 -11.18
N ILE A 285 -5.76 8.44 -10.11
CA ILE A 285 -4.72 9.36 -9.63
C ILE A 285 -4.47 9.05 -8.16
N MET A 286 -3.20 8.86 -7.79
CA MET A 286 -2.77 8.79 -6.40
C MET A 286 -2.04 10.08 -6.03
N LEU A 287 -2.41 10.64 -4.89
CA LEU A 287 -1.78 11.84 -4.34
C LEU A 287 -1.07 11.50 -3.06
N VAL A 288 0.11 12.08 -2.88
CA VAL A 288 0.85 12.06 -1.62
C VAL A 288 1.11 13.49 -1.22
N ILE A 289 0.61 13.91 -0.06
CA ILE A 289 0.72 15.28 0.43
C ILE A 289 1.35 15.22 1.82
N LYS A 290 2.46 15.93 2.01
CA LYS A 290 3.09 16.08 3.32
C LYS A 290 2.75 17.44 3.88
N THR A 291 2.11 17.48 5.04
CA THR A 291 1.99 18.71 5.85
C THR A 291 3.29 18.92 6.62
N SER A 292 3.78 20.17 6.68
CA SER A 292 5.06 20.46 7.31
C SER A 292 5.02 20.18 8.83
N ASN A 293 6.21 19.99 9.42
CA ASN A 293 6.36 19.82 10.86
C ASN A 293 6.47 21.17 11.63
N GLU A 294 5.94 22.26 11.07
CA GLU A 294 5.91 23.56 11.77
C GLU A 294 4.71 23.66 12.72
N ASP A 295 4.81 24.55 13.71
CA ASP A 295 3.68 24.82 14.60
C ASP A 295 2.47 25.30 13.80
N LYS A 296 1.30 24.69 14.07
CA LYS A 296 0.02 24.98 13.39
C LYS A 296 0.04 24.77 11.88
N ALA A 297 0.93 23.93 11.35
CA ALA A 297 1.00 23.68 9.92
C ALA A 297 -0.22 22.94 9.35
N GLY A 298 -0.99 22.25 10.21
CA GLY A 298 -2.17 21.48 9.82
C GLY A 298 -3.42 22.31 9.56
N THR A 299 -4.52 21.66 9.18
CA THR A 299 -5.77 22.35 8.85
C THR A 299 -7.01 21.46 8.96
N ASP A 300 -8.10 22.00 9.50
CA ASP A 300 -9.44 21.36 9.49
C ASP A 300 -10.31 21.77 8.27
N HIS A 301 -9.75 22.59 7.39
CA HIS A 301 -10.44 23.06 6.20
C HIS A 301 -10.47 22.02 5.07
N THR A 302 -11.50 22.10 4.24
CA THR A 302 -11.65 21.20 3.10
C THR A 302 -10.57 21.45 2.05
N ILE A 303 -9.82 20.41 1.72
CA ILE A 303 -8.82 20.42 0.67
C ILE A 303 -9.36 19.69 -0.55
N TYR A 304 -9.09 20.27 -1.72
CA TYR A 304 -9.44 19.70 -3.01
C TYR A 304 -8.18 19.45 -3.81
N PHE A 305 -8.18 18.38 -4.59
CA PHE A 305 -7.31 18.23 -5.74
C PHE A 305 -8.12 18.46 -7.01
N GLY A 306 -7.54 19.17 -7.97
CA GLY A 306 -8.17 19.33 -9.27
C GLY A 306 -7.19 19.27 -10.44
N LEU A 307 -7.76 19.05 -11.62
CA LEU A 307 -7.04 19.07 -12.89
C LEU A 307 -7.86 19.75 -13.99
N GLU A 308 -7.15 20.32 -14.96
CA GLU A 308 -7.71 20.95 -16.16
C GLU A 308 -7.13 20.28 -17.39
N THR A 309 -7.97 20.02 -18.40
CA THR A 309 -7.51 19.51 -19.68
C THR A 309 -7.10 20.62 -20.65
N ASN A 310 -6.39 20.30 -21.73
CA ASN A 310 -6.06 21.21 -22.84
C ASN A 310 -7.30 21.87 -23.46
N GLN A 311 -8.49 21.28 -23.31
CA GLN A 311 -9.77 21.81 -23.76
C GLN A 311 -10.45 22.72 -22.71
N GLY A 312 -9.78 23.00 -21.59
CA GLY A 312 -10.30 23.82 -20.49
C GLY A 312 -11.31 23.10 -19.58
N LYS A 313 -11.52 21.79 -19.75
CA LYS A 313 -12.44 21.03 -18.89
C LYS A 313 -11.78 20.79 -17.53
N LYS A 314 -12.46 21.20 -16.46
CA LYS A 314 -11.98 21.09 -15.08
C LYS A 314 -12.66 19.96 -14.33
N TYR A 315 -11.89 19.28 -13.50
CA TYR A 315 -12.35 18.28 -12.57
C TYR A 315 -11.74 18.57 -11.20
N GLU A 316 -12.49 18.29 -10.14
CA GLU A 316 -12.05 18.55 -8.78
C GLU A 316 -12.68 17.52 -7.83
N TRP A 317 -11.89 17.05 -6.87
CA TRP A 317 -12.26 16.04 -5.89
C TRP A 317 -11.85 16.53 -4.51
N THR A 318 -12.73 16.32 -3.53
CA THR A 318 -12.41 16.50 -2.13
C THR A 318 -11.41 15.43 -1.68
N LEU A 319 -10.41 15.84 -0.90
CA LEU A 319 -9.45 14.97 -0.25
C LEU A 319 -9.89 14.79 1.19
N ASP A 320 -10.44 13.61 1.48
CA ASP A 320 -11.07 13.29 2.77
C ASP A 320 -10.98 11.76 2.97
N ASN A 321 -10.03 11.31 3.77
CA ASN A 321 -9.95 9.94 4.22
C ASN A 321 -10.64 9.79 5.59
N PRO A 322 -11.08 8.58 5.98
CA PRO A 322 -11.56 8.33 7.33
C PRO A 322 -10.46 8.60 8.37
N GLY A 323 -10.68 9.63 9.20
CA GLY A 323 -9.72 10.04 10.23
C GLY A 323 -9.58 11.56 10.25
N ASN A 324 -8.47 12.02 10.83
CA ASN A 324 -8.04 13.41 10.69
C ASN A 324 -6.99 13.46 9.57
N ASP A 325 -7.23 14.30 8.58
CA ASP A 325 -6.33 14.57 7.48
C ASP A 325 -5.54 15.86 7.73
N PHE A 326 -4.40 15.99 7.05
CA PHE A 326 -3.61 17.21 7.00
C PHE A 326 -3.12 17.71 8.37
N GLU A 327 -2.89 16.82 9.35
CA GLU A 327 -2.31 17.20 10.62
C GLU A 327 -0.83 17.58 10.49
N LYS A 328 -0.31 18.30 11.48
CA LYS A 328 1.11 18.66 11.54
C LYS A 328 1.99 17.42 11.35
N ASN A 329 2.95 17.50 10.44
CA ASN A 329 3.89 16.42 10.10
C ASN A 329 3.22 15.13 9.57
N GLN A 330 1.95 15.17 9.17
CA GLN A 330 1.28 14.02 8.56
C GLN A 330 1.60 13.93 7.07
N GLU A 331 1.81 12.70 6.57
CA GLU A 331 1.81 12.40 5.14
C GLU A 331 0.53 11.67 4.77
N ASP A 332 -0.33 12.31 3.98
CA ASP A 332 -1.60 11.77 3.56
C ASP A 332 -1.54 11.20 2.15
N THR A 333 -2.23 10.09 1.94
CA THR A 333 -2.39 9.46 0.62
C THR A 333 -3.85 9.45 0.21
N TYR A 334 -4.16 9.92 -1.01
CA TYR A 334 -5.51 9.87 -1.57
C TYR A 334 -5.52 9.10 -2.90
N ARG A 335 -6.42 8.12 -3.02
CA ARG A 335 -6.64 7.35 -4.26
C ARG A 335 -7.96 7.79 -4.91
N ILE A 336 -7.86 8.50 -6.04
CA ILE A 336 -8.99 9.03 -6.80
C ILE A 336 -9.25 8.13 -8.00
N LEU A 337 -10.40 7.45 -8.00
CA LEU A 337 -10.84 6.60 -9.11
C LEU A 337 -11.63 7.42 -10.14
N LEU A 338 -11.18 7.42 -11.39
CA LEU A 338 -11.78 8.19 -12.48
C LEU A 338 -12.75 7.32 -13.31
N LYS A 339 -13.74 6.73 -12.63
CA LYS A 339 -14.72 5.83 -13.26
C LYS A 339 -15.41 6.54 -14.44
N ASN A 340 -15.33 5.94 -15.63
CA ASN A 340 -15.90 6.44 -16.88
C ASN A 340 -15.31 7.75 -17.44
N SER A 341 -14.18 8.23 -16.90
CA SER A 341 -13.50 9.39 -17.48
C SER A 341 -12.69 8.98 -18.71
N LYS A 342 -12.69 9.83 -19.74
CA LYS A 342 -11.81 9.74 -20.91
C LYS A 342 -10.78 10.86 -20.82
N ILE A 343 -9.97 10.85 -19.77
CA ILE A 343 -8.91 11.84 -19.57
C ILE A 343 -7.62 11.21 -20.11
N ASP A 344 -7.11 11.72 -21.22
CA ASP A 344 -5.79 11.32 -21.68
C ASP A 344 -4.72 12.06 -20.85
N LEU A 345 -3.66 11.35 -20.45
CA LEU A 345 -2.56 11.90 -19.68
C LEU A 345 -1.91 13.08 -20.39
N LYS A 346 -1.79 13.03 -21.72
CA LYS A 346 -1.23 14.13 -22.53
C LYS A 346 -2.13 15.37 -22.56
N ASP A 347 -3.42 15.18 -22.23
CA ASP A 347 -4.41 16.24 -22.24
C ASP A 347 -4.44 17.00 -20.92
N ILE A 348 -3.75 16.55 -19.86
CA ILE A 348 -3.69 17.25 -18.58
C ILE A 348 -2.75 18.46 -18.68
N SER A 349 -3.32 19.67 -18.71
CA SER A 349 -2.58 20.94 -18.79
C SER A 349 -2.20 21.46 -17.41
N LYS A 350 -3.12 21.37 -16.44
CA LYS A 350 -2.92 21.89 -15.08
C LYS A 350 -3.37 20.89 -14.04
N THR A 351 -2.69 20.92 -12.90
CA THR A 351 -3.12 20.24 -11.67
C THR A 351 -2.92 21.17 -10.49
N TRP A 352 -3.81 21.10 -9.49
CA TRP A 352 -3.74 21.98 -8.32
C TRP A 352 -4.23 21.29 -7.05
N ILE A 353 -3.84 21.88 -5.91
CA ILE A 353 -4.55 21.73 -4.65
C ILE A 353 -5.23 23.06 -4.30
N ARG A 354 -6.44 23.01 -3.77
CA ARG A 354 -7.21 24.19 -3.36
C ARG A 354 -7.71 23.99 -1.93
N LYS A 355 -7.47 24.99 -1.09
CA LYS A 355 -8.03 25.04 0.28
C LYS A 355 -9.29 25.87 0.27
N GLU A 356 -10.41 25.31 0.71
CA GLU A 356 -11.67 26.03 0.92
C GLU A 356 -11.96 26.18 2.41
N LYS A 357 -12.33 27.39 2.83
CA LYS A 357 -12.64 27.63 4.23
C LYS A 357 -13.90 26.86 4.67
N TYR A 358 -13.71 25.90 5.57
CA TYR A 358 -14.78 25.31 6.37
C TYR A 358 -15.05 26.15 7.64
N GLY A 359 -16.31 26.57 7.85
CA GLY A 359 -16.72 27.27 9.07
C GLY A 359 -16.24 28.72 9.23
N LYS A 360 -16.30 29.24 10.48
CA LYS A 360 -16.01 30.66 10.79
C LYS A 360 -14.57 30.93 11.21
N ILE A 361 -13.86 29.92 11.73
CA ILE A 361 -12.48 30.05 12.22
C ILE A 361 -11.54 30.22 11.02
N ARG A 362 -10.52 31.07 11.19
CA ARG A 362 -9.43 31.20 10.20
C ARG A 362 -8.34 30.21 10.60
N ASP A 363 -8.02 29.33 9.67
CA ASP A 363 -6.89 28.43 9.78
C ASP A 363 -6.09 28.44 8.47
N ASP A 364 -4.78 28.57 8.57
CA ASP A 364 -3.87 28.60 7.43
C ASP A 364 -3.16 27.24 7.37
N TRP A 365 -2.86 26.72 6.18
CA TRP A 365 -2.25 25.38 6.03
C TRP A 365 -0.84 25.48 5.44
N LYS A 366 0.12 24.66 5.87
CA LYS A 366 1.47 24.63 5.28
C LYS A 366 1.82 23.23 4.77
N PRO A 367 1.53 22.92 3.49
CA PRO A 367 2.06 21.74 2.84
C PRO A 367 3.56 21.91 2.58
N GLU A 368 4.33 20.88 2.87
CA GLU A 368 5.76 20.75 2.54
C GLU A 368 5.93 20.38 1.08
N TYR A 369 5.29 19.29 0.64
CA TYR A 369 5.27 18.86 -0.76
C TYR A 369 3.96 18.16 -1.15
N VAL A 370 3.77 18.05 -2.46
CA VAL A 370 2.76 17.19 -3.08
C VAL A 370 3.36 16.42 -4.25
N LYS A 371 3.03 15.13 -4.33
CA LYS A 371 3.36 14.25 -5.46
C LYS A 371 2.08 13.71 -6.07
N VAL A 372 1.98 13.76 -7.39
CA VAL A 372 0.88 13.22 -8.19
C VAL A 372 1.38 12.02 -8.97
N ILE A 373 0.84 10.85 -8.66
CA ILE A 373 1.21 9.57 -9.25
C ILE A 373 0.11 9.12 -10.20
N ILE A 374 0.50 8.81 -11.43
CA ILE A 374 -0.36 8.26 -12.48
C ILE A 374 0.42 7.14 -13.16
N ASN A 375 -0.23 6.00 -13.40
CA ASN A 375 0.36 4.81 -14.04
C ASN A 375 1.69 4.38 -13.36
N SER A 376 1.66 4.25 -12.04
CA SER A 376 2.83 3.85 -11.22
C SER A 376 4.09 4.69 -11.45
N SER A 377 3.92 5.98 -11.76
CA SER A 377 5.00 6.96 -11.93
C SER A 377 4.62 8.31 -11.31
N VAL A 378 5.55 8.93 -10.57
CA VAL A 378 5.40 10.34 -10.15
C VAL A 378 5.44 11.22 -11.40
N LYS A 379 4.30 11.81 -11.76
CA LYS A 379 4.16 12.67 -12.97
C LYS A 379 4.40 14.13 -12.68
N TYR A 380 3.90 14.57 -11.53
CA TYR A 380 4.05 15.95 -11.08
C TYR A 380 4.46 15.94 -9.62
N GLU A 381 5.35 16.85 -9.27
CA GLU A 381 5.84 17.03 -7.92
C GLU A 381 6.09 18.51 -7.69
N SER A 382 5.77 19.00 -6.50
CA SER A 382 6.11 20.36 -6.10
C SER A 382 6.46 20.43 -4.62
N ASN A 383 7.60 21.06 -4.33
CA ASN A 383 7.95 21.52 -2.98
C ASN A 383 7.30 22.88 -2.76
N ILE A 384 6.40 22.95 -1.77
CA ILE A 384 5.53 24.11 -1.58
C ILE A 384 6.08 25.00 -0.46
N ASN A 385 6.19 24.46 0.76
CA ASN A 385 6.75 25.11 1.95
C ASN A 385 6.25 26.54 2.19
N LYS A 386 4.98 26.81 1.91
CA LYS A 386 4.34 28.12 2.00
C LYS A 386 2.98 28.03 2.69
N TRP A 387 2.63 29.07 3.43
CA TRP A 387 1.33 29.16 4.11
C TRP A 387 0.19 29.49 3.13
N PHE A 388 -0.84 28.65 3.15
CA PHE A 388 -2.08 28.77 2.42
C PHE A 388 -3.12 29.41 3.32
N GLY A 389 -3.39 30.68 3.08
CA GLY A 389 -4.59 31.33 3.61
C GLY A 389 -5.86 30.76 2.98
N ASN A 390 -7.01 31.27 3.44
CA ASN A 390 -8.33 30.85 2.96
C ASN A 390 -8.52 31.01 1.45
N ASN A 391 -9.20 30.03 0.84
CA ASN A 391 -9.66 30.07 -0.56
C ASN A 391 -8.52 30.27 -1.56
N LYS A 392 -7.35 29.67 -1.29
CA LYS A 392 -6.17 29.71 -2.16
C LYS A 392 -6.03 28.41 -2.96
N THR A 393 -5.59 28.56 -4.20
CA THR A 393 -5.21 27.47 -5.10
C THR A 393 -3.70 27.49 -5.32
N PHE A 394 -3.07 26.32 -5.22
CA PHE A 394 -1.69 26.09 -5.62
C PHE A 394 -1.64 25.23 -6.87
N TYR A 395 -1.02 25.71 -7.93
CA TYR A 395 -0.78 24.87 -9.10
C TYR A 395 0.48 24.04 -8.91
N ILE A 396 0.32 22.72 -9.04
CA ILE A 396 1.40 21.73 -8.98
C ILE A 396 2.06 21.62 -10.36
N ASN A 397 1.22 21.53 -11.39
CA ASN A 397 1.60 21.66 -12.80
C ASN A 397 0.78 22.79 -13.42
N ASN A 398 1.43 23.69 -14.15
CA ASN A 398 0.81 24.83 -14.81
C ASN A 398 1.43 25.01 -16.20
N LYS A 399 1.12 24.10 -17.12
CA LYS A 399 1.54 24.18 -18.52
C LYS A 399 0.52 24.94 -19.37
#